data_AF-A0A349XZ05-F1
#
_entry.id   AF-A0A349XZ05-F1
#
_cell.length_a   1.000
_cell.length_b   1.000
_cell.length_c   1.000
_cell.angle_alpha   90.00
_cell.angle_beta   90.00
_cell.angle_gamma   90.00
#
_symmetry.space_group_name_H-M   'P 1'
#
loop_
_entity.id
_entity.type
_entity.pdbx_description
1 polymer ?
#
loop_
_entity_poly.entity_id
_entity_poly.type
_entity_poly.pdbx_seq_one_letter_code
_entity_poly.pdbx_strand_id
1 'polypeptide(L)'
;MTMNDPIAKAKAEEARQAQILADAIHKAIIETGEQFEVPILNAVGGALATNIAEVLAAIPDRRHRKMFRAKIDNAVSVALAQAGTKPMAHVETVIVGGVRQ
;
A
#
# COMPACT_ATOMS: atom_id res chain seq x y z
N MET A 1 -3.33 27.95 19.02
CA MET A 1 -2.13 27.57 18.24
C MET A 1 -2.30 28.16 16.86
N THR A 2 -1.44 29.12 16.51
CA THR A 2 -1.63 30.01 15.36
C THR A 2 -1.48 29.26 14.02
N MET A 3 -2.36 29.59 13.08
CA MET A 3 -2.52 29.07 11.70
C MET A 3 -1.29 29.23 10.77
N ASN A 4 -0.09 29.43 11.31
CA ASN A 4 1.09 29.89 10.56
C ASN A 4 2.39 29.12 10.86
N ASP A 5 2.31 27.92 11.44
CA ASP A 5 3.49 27.07 11.63
C ASP A 5 3.95 26.47 10.27
N PRO A 6 5.15 26.82 9.78
CA PRO A 6 5.66 26.32 8.49
C PRO A 6 5.86 24.80 8.49
N ILE A 7 6.12 24.17 9.64
CA ILE A 7 6.25 22.71 9.75
C ILE A 7 4.87 22.06 9.60
N ALA A 8 3.84 22.64 10.22
CA ALA A 8 2.47 22.15 10.09
C ALA A 8 1.96 22.28 8.65
N LYS A 9 2.27 23.39 7.96
CA LYS A 9 1.96 23.58 6.54
C LYS A 9 2.70 22.58 5.65
N ALA A 10 3.98 22.35 5.88
CA ALA A 10 4.76 21.37 5.12
C ALA A 10 4.22 19.94 5.28
N LYS A 11 3.87 19.52 6.51
CA LYS A 11 3.27 18.21 6.75
C LYS A 11 1.88 18.06 6.12
N ALA A 12 1.07 19.12 6.16
CA ALA A 12 -0.25 19.12 5.52
C ALA A 12 -0.12 18.98 4.00
N GLU A 13 0.86 19.66 3.40
CA GLU A 13 1.15 19.55 1.98
C GLU A 13 1.74 18.18 1.60
N GLU A 14 2.65 17.63 2.41
CA GLU A 14 3.15 16.25 2.24
C GLU A 14 2.01 15.23 2.28
N ALA A 15 1.09 15.36 3.24
CA ALA A 15 -0.09 14.50 3.33
C ALA A 15 -1.02 14.65 2.10
N ARG A 16 -1.24 15.89 1.64
CA ARG A 16 -2.04 16.16 0.43
C ARG A 16 -1.41 15.52 -0.81
N GLN A 17 -0.11 15.67 -1.00
CA GLN A 17 0.62 15.08 -2.12
C GLN A 17 0.63 13.56 -2.04
N ALA A 18 0.83 12.99 -0.85
CA ALA A 18 0.74 11.56 -0.63
C ALA A 18 -0.63 11.01 -0.99
N GLN A 19 -1.72 11.71 -0.64
CA GLN A 19 -3.08 11.31 -1.01
C GLN A 19 -3.30 11.38 -2.52
N ILE A 20 -2.89 12.47 -3.19
CA ILE A 20 -3.00 12.61 -4.65
C ILE A 20 -2.27 11.47 -5.36
N LEU A 21 -1.07 11.13 -4.89
CA LEU A 21 -0.28 10.05 -5.45
C LEU A 21 -0.96 8.69 -5.20
N ALA A 22 -1.49 8.46 -4.00
CA ALA A 22 -2.22 7.24 -3.66
C ALA A 22 -3.45 7.05 -4.55
N ASP A 23 -4.23 8.11 -4.77
CA ASP A 23 -5.42 8.08 -5.62
C ASP A 23 -5.05 7.82 -7.09
N ALA A 24 -4.00 8.45 -7.60
CA ALA A 24 -3.50 8.23 -8.95
C ALA A 24 -3.02 6.79 -9.16
N ILE A 25 -2.26 6.24 -8.20
CA ILE A 25 -1.81 4.84 -8.25
C ILE A 25 -3.00 3.89 -8.17
N HIS A 26 -3.96 4.13 -7.28
CA HIS A 26 -5.16 3.30 -7.16
C HIS A 26 -5.96 3.29 -8.45
N LYS A 27 -6.18 4.45 -9.06
CA LYS A 27 -6.85 4.58 -10.35
C LYS A 27 -6.11 3.80 -11.44
N ALA A 28 -4.79 3.95 -11.55
CA ALA A 28 -3.99 3.23 -12.53
C ALA A 28 -4.06 1.71 -12.33
N ILE A 29 -4.08 1.22 -11.09
CA ILE A 29 -4.26 -0.21 -10.76
C ILE A 29 -5.62 -0.71 -11.28
N ILE A 30 -6.70 0.02 -11.01
CA ILE A 30 -8.05 -0.36 -11.44
C ILE A 30 -8.17 -0.32 -12.97
N GLU A 31 -7.76 0.77 -13.61
CA GLU A 31 -7.78 0.92 -15.08
C GLU A 31 -6.93 -0.13 -15.78
N THR A 32 -5.79 -0.52 -15.18
CA THR A 32 -4.99 -1.64 -15.70
C THR A 32 -5.73 -2.95 -15.51
N GLY A 33 -6.30 -3.19 -14.33
CA GLY A 33 -7.06 -4.41 -14.02
C GLY A 33 -8.30 -4.62 -14.90
N GLU A 34 -8.95 -3.56 -15.37
CA GLU A 34 -10.10 -3.62 -16.29
C GLU A 34 -9.73 -4.11 -17.71
N GLN A 35 -8.45 -4.00 -18.10
CA GLN A 35 -7.97 -4.44 -19.44
C GLN A 35 -7.80 -5.97 -19.54
N PHE A 36 -8.12 -6.68 -18.47
CA PHE A 36 -7.59 -7.99 -18.17
C PHE A 36 -8.67 -8.86 -17.49
N GLU A 37 -8.71 -10.16 -17.77
CA GLU A 37 -9.66 -11.05 -17.09
C GLU A 37 -9.36 -11.18 -15.59
N VAL A 38 -10.35 -11.64 -14.83
CA VAL A 38 -10.46 -11.58 -13.35
C VAL A 38 -9.29 -12.22 -12.54
N PRO A 39 -8.32 -13.01 -13.06
CA PRO A 39 -7.13 -13.37 -12.27
C PRO A 39 -6.12 -12.22 -12.03
N ILE A 40 -6.29 -11.05 -12.64
CA ILE A 40 -5.20 -10.06 -12.74
C ILE A 40 -5.03 -9.15 -11.52
N LEU A 41 -6.06 -8.93 -10.69
CA LEU A 41 -5.88 -8.19 -9.43
C LEU A 41 -4.91 -8.89 -8.47
N ASN A 42 -4.89 -10.22 -8.45
CA ASN A 42 -3.91 -10.99 -7.67
C ASN A 42 -2.48 -10.82 -8.22
N ALA A 43 -2.34 -10.83 -9.55
CA ALA A 43 -1.05 -10.55 -10.20
C ALA A 43 -0.55 -9.12 -9.92
N VAL A 44 -1.44 -8.14 -9.90
CA VAL A 44 -1.13 -6.75 -9.52
C VAL A 44 -0.66 -6.68 -8.07
N GLY A 45 -1.31 -7.38 -7.14
CA GLY A 45 -0.86 -7.48 -5.75
C GLY A 45 0.57 -8.04 -5.64
N GLY A 46 0.88 -9.10 -6.40
CA GLY A 46 2.24 -9.65 -6.48
C GLY A 46 3.27 -8.68 -7.07
N ALA A 47 2.91 -7.93 -8.11
CA ALA A 47 3.77 -6.92 -8.72
C ALA A 47 4.08 -5.77 -7.76
N LEU A 48 3.07 -5.28 -7.01
CA LEU A 48 3.26 -4.24 -5.99
C LEU A 48 4.20 -4.70 -4.87
N ALA A 49 4.05 -5.95 -4.40
CA ALA A 49 4.94 -6.52 -3.40
C ALA A 49 6.39 -6.62 -3.91
N THR A 50 6.58 -6.97 -5.18
CA THR A 50 7.89 -7.04 -5.83
C THR A 50 8.55 -5.66 -5.91
N ASN A 51 7.82 -4.64 -6.36
CA ASN A 51 8.34 -3.27 -6.43
C ASN A 51 8.74 -2.74 -5.03
N ILE A 52 7.98 -3.05 -3.98
CA ILE A 52 8.35 -2.70 -2.60
C ILE A 52 9.66 -3.39 -2.19
N ALA A 53 9.83 -4.65 -2.55
CA ALA A 53 11.06 -5.40 -2.26
C ALA A 53 12.27 -4.81 -2.99
N GLU A 54 12.12 -4.40 -4.25
CA GLU A 54 13.17 -3.73 -5.03
C GLU A 54 13.60 -2.40 -4.40
N VAL A 55 12.63 -1.57 -4.00
CA VAL A 55 12.91 -0.30 -3.28
C VAL A 55 13.67 -0.57 -1.98
N LEU A 56 13.23 -1.57 -1.20
CA LEU A 56 13.93 -1.95 0.02
C LEU A 56 15.35 -2.43 -0.27
N ALA A 57 15.54 -3.28 -1.28
CA ALA A 57 16.84 -3.81 -1.68
C ALA A 57 17.80 -2.71 -2.15
N ALA A 58 17.28 -1.65 -2.78
CA ALA A 58 18.06 -0.50 -3.23
C ALA A 58 18.62 0.35 -2.08
N ILE A 59 18.09 0.22 -0.85
CA ILE A 59 18.61 0.93 0.33
C ILE A 59 19.87 0.21 0.83
N PRO A 60 21.09 0.79 0.72
CA PRO A 60 22.33 0.09 1.04
C PRO A 60 22.48 -0.18 2.54
N ASP A 61 22.15 0.83 3.36
CA ASP A 61 22.24 0.75 4.81
C ASP A 61 21.16 -0.18 5.40
N ARG A 62 21.61 -1.21 6.13
CA ARG A 62 20.73 -2.22 6.73
C ARG A 62 19.78 -1.64 7.79
N ARG A 63 20.22 -0.67 8.57
CA ARG A 63 19.39 -0.03 9.62
C ARG A 63 18.31 0.81 8.97
N HIS A 64 18.64 1.61 7.96
CA HIS A 64 17.65 2.41 7.22
C HIS A 64 16.63 1.52 6.51
N ARG A 65 17.07 0.44 5.86
CA ARG A 65 16.19 -0.54 5.24
C ARG A 65 15.22 -1.17 6.25
N LYS A 66 15.70 -1.53 7.44
CA LYS A 66 14.85 -2.05 8.53
C LYS A 66 13.84 -1.02 9.03
N MET A 67 14.26 0.24 9.21
CA MET A 67 13.37 1.32 9.64
C MET A 67 12.29 1.62 8.60
N PHE A 68 12.66 1.66 7.32
CA PHE A 68 11.72 1.87 6.23
C PHE A 68 10.73 0.72 6.12
N ARG A 69 11.21 -0.53 6.23
CA ARG A 69 10.35 -1.71 6.28
C ARG A 69 9.31 -1.63 7.40
N ALA A 70 9.74 -1.28 8.61
CA ALA A 70 8.82 -1.14 9.75
C ALA A 70 7.74 -0.07 9.52
N LYS A 71 8.08 1.03 8.83
CA LYS A 71 7.09 2.04 8.44
C LYS A 71 6.09 1.52 7.42
N ILE A 72 6.55 0.75 6.42
CA ILE A 72 5.66 0.10 5.44
C ILE A 72 4.72 -0.86 6.15
N ASP A 73 5.23 -1.73 7.02
CA ASP A 73 4.41 -2.71 7.74
C ASP A 73 3.32 -2.02 8.58
N ASN A 74 3.67 -0.92 9.28
CA ASN A 74 2.70 -0.11 10.01
C ASN A 74 1.64 0.51 9.09
N ALA A 75 2.06 1.13 7.98
CA ALA A 75 1.14 1.73 7.02
C ALA A 75 0.16 0.69 6.44
N VAL A 76 0.63 -0.52 6.14
CA VAL A 76 -0.22 -1.64 5.69
C VAL A 76 -1.22 -2.02 6.78
N SER A 77 -0.79 -2.16 8.03
CA SER A 77 -1.72 -2.46 9.14
C SER A 77 -2.82 -1.41 9.30
N VAL A 78 -2.49 -0.13 9.20
CA VAL A 78 -3.48 0.97 9.26
C VAL A 78 -4.43 0.92 8.06
N ALA A 79 -3.90 0.74 6.85
CA ALA A 79 -4.70 0.64 5.64
C ALA A 79 -5.66 -0.56 5.66
N LEU A 80 -5.22 -1.71 6.19
CA LEU A 80 -6.07 -2.88 6.39
C LEU A 80 -7.23 -2.61 7.37
N ALA A 81 -6.93 -1.96 8.50
CA ALA A 81 -7.96 -1.58 9.47
C ALA A 81 -9.02 -0.64 8.84
N GLN A 82 -8.60 0.27 7.97
CA GLN A 82 -9.49 1.17 7.23
C GLN A 82 -10.24 0.49 6.08
N ALA A 83 -9.65 -0.51 5.44
CA ALA A 83 -10.31 -1.27 4.38
C ALA A 83 -11.40 -2.20 4.95
N GLY A 84 -11.19 -2.75 6.13
CA GLY A 84 -12.16 -3.62 6.83
C GLY A 84 -13.47 -2.94 7.23
N THR A 85 -13.53 -1.60 7.20
CA THR A 85 -14.78 -0.85 7.46
C THR A 85 -15.58 -0.57 6.18
N LYS A 86 -15.03 -0.89 5.00
CA LYS A 86 -15.70 -0.72 3.71
C LYS A 86 -16.36 -2.05 3.27
N PRO A 87 -17.57 -2.04 2.71
CA PRO A 87 -18.13 -3.24 2.10
C PRO A 87 -17.29 -3.61 0.88
N MET A 88 -16.48 -4.67 1.00
CA MET A 88 -15.72 -5.23 -0.12
C MET A 88 -16.34 -6.53 -0.62
N ALA A 89 -16.11 -6.84 -1.90
CA ALA A 89 -16.42 -8.14 -2.46
C ALA A 89 -15.69 -9.24 -1.66
N HIS A 90 -16.39 -10.32 -1.36
CA HIS A 90 -15.84 -11.44 -0.59
C HIS A 90 -14.71 -12.10 -1.38
N VAL A 91 -13.49 -12.08 -0.85
CA VAL A 91 -12.35 -12.81 -1.43
C VAL A 91 -12.15 -14.09 -0.62
N GLU A 92 -12.35 -15.24 -1.25
CA GLU A 92 -12.12 -16.53 -0.62
C GLU A 92 -10.62 -16.85 -0.64
N THR A 93 -10.02 -17.05 0.53
CA THR A 93 -8.60 -17.43 0.64
C THR A 93 -8.50 -18.95 0.55
N VAL A 94 -7.90 -19.46 -0.53
CA VAL A 94 -7.62 -20.90 -0.67
C VAL A 94 -6.20 -21.18 -0.19
N ILE A 95 -6.06 -21.85 0.95
CA ILE A 95 -4.77 -22.33 1.45
C ILE A 95 -4.42 -23.63 0.74
N VAL A 96 -3.50 -23.58 -0.23
CA VAL A 96 -2.99 -24.78 -0.90
C VAL A 96 -1.93 -25.41 -0.01
N GLY A 97 -2.28 -26.51 0.68
CA GLY A 97 -1.35 -27.33 1.49
C GLY A 97 -1.71 -27.50 2.97
N GLY A 98 -2.81 -26.94 3.45
CA GLY A 98 -3.29 -27.14 4.83
C GLY A 98 -4.37 -28.23 4.90
N VAL A 99 -4.18 -29.22 5.77
CA VAL A 99 -5.27 -30.14 6.16
C VAL A 99 -6.36 -29.30 6.83
N ARG A 100 -7.58 -29.32 6.28
CA ARG A 100 -8.77 -28.66 6.85
C ARG A 100 -8.92 -29.05 8.33
N GLN A 101 -9.03 -28.07 9.21
CA GLN A 101 -9.74 -28.21 10.49
C GLN A 101 -11.06 -27.46 10.37
#